data_AF-A0A1C0V937-F1
#
_entry.id   AF-A0A1C0V937-F1
#
_cell.length_a   1.000
_cell.length_b   1.000
_cell.length_c   1.000
_cell.angle_alpha   90.00
_cell.angle_beta   90.00
_cell.angle_gamma   90.00
#
_symmetry.space_group_name_H-M   'P 1'
#
loop_
_entity.id
_entity.type
_entity.pdbx_description
1 polymer ?
#
loop_
_entity_poly.entity_id
_entity_poly.type
_entity_poly.pdbx_seq_one_letter_code
_entity_poly.pdbx_strand_id
1 'polypeptide(L)'
;MGLAQTQQVLAQLYTNTEFRQRFFANPQAVGVEFGLSDDEVQQLAEVSSQEVNIFANSLKWKRLGEIRELLPRTAKVLGKNFNTLFWRYAETYLPTGIKKHRHDAIAFANFMIKVAQNENLEPAWIGDLVRYEKTWLSTYEPGVCLKFCWLRYAIHRDFTAKPTLAIWWRWSGRSQLRHIILPHAEARRVSGVVD
;
A
#
# COMPACT_ATOMS: atom_id res chain seq x y z
N MET A 1 -22.50 17.61 23.40
CA MET A 1 -21.52 18.39 22.63
C MET A 1 -21.70 18.01 21.17
N GLY A 2 -20.74 18.26 20.27
CA GLY A 2 -20.97 18.33 18.83
C GLY A 2 -20.80 17.02 18.07
N LEU A 3 -21.62 16.84 17.03
CA LEU A 3 -21.58 15.75 16.05
C LEU A 3 -20.16 15.39 15.53
N ALA A 4 -19.25 16.37 15.46
CA ALA A 4 -17.89 16.20 14.97
C ALA A 4 -17.04 15.26 15.85
N GLN A 5 -17.15 15.37 17.18
CA GLN A 5 -16.41 14.52 18.11
C GLN A 5 -16.90 13.06 18.02
N THR A 6 -18.22 12.86 17.99
CA THR A 6 -18.83 11.52 17.80
C THR A 6 -18.39 10.89 16.47
N GLN A 7 -18.40 11.67 15.39
CA GLN A 7 -17.92 11.20 14.08
C GLN A 7 -16.43 10.81 14.11
N GLN A 8 -15.60 11.57 14.83
CA GLN A 8 -14.19 11.26 14.99
C GLN A 8 -13.98 9.94 15.74
N VAL A 9 -14.71 9.71 16.83
CA VAL A 9 -14.63 8.45 17.60
C VAL A 9 -15.14 7.27 16.79
N LEU A 10 -16.27 7.41 16.09
CA LEU A 10 -16.76 6.37 15.17
C LEU A 10 -15.75 6.04 14.07
N ALA A 11 -15.12 7.06 13.47
CA ALA A 11 -14.07 6.84 12.47
C ALA A 11 -12.90 6.03 13.05
N GLN A 12 -12.49 6.32 14.29
CA GLN A 12 -11.45 5.54 14.98
C GLN A 12 -11.91 4.11 15.30
N LEU A 13 -13.14 3.90 15.80
CA LEU A 13 -13.68 2.57 16.07
C LEU A 13 -13.64 1.68 14.83
N TYR A 14 -14.00 2.23 13.67
CA TYR A 14 -14.07 1.46 12.42
C TYR A 14 -12.73 1.24 11.73
N THR A 15 -11.71 2.04 12.04
CA THR A 15 -10.43 1.99 11.29
C THR A 15 -9.25 1.56 12.15
N ASN A 16 -9.25 1.85 13.45
CA ASN A 16 -8.12 1.63 14.35
C ASN A 16 -8.42 0.46 15.31
N THR A 17 -7.70 -0.66 15.16
CA THR A 17 -7.88 -1.86 15.99
C THR A 17 -7.53 -1.61 17.46
N GLU A 18 -6.40 -0.95 17.73
CA GLU A 18 -5.95 -0.67 19.10
C GLU A 18 -6.93 0.26 19.82
N PHE A 19 -7.35 1.33 19.14
CA PHE A 19 -8.36 2.24 19.68
C PHE A 19 -9.66 1.53 20.00
N ARG A 20 -10.15 0.69 19.07
CA ARG A 20 -11.39 -0.08 19.26
C ARG A 20 -11.29 -1.01 20.47
N GLN A 21 -10.16 -1.69 20.67
CA GLN A 21 -9.94 -2.55 21.83
C GLN A 21 -9.93 -1.74 23.13
N ARG A 22 -9.22 -0.61 23.17
CA ARG A 22 -9.19 0.28 24.33
C ARG A 22 -10.57 0.84 24.67
N PHE A 23 -11.32 1.30 23.65
CA PHE A 23 -12.64 1.88 23.83
C PHE A 23 -13.61 0.86 24.44
N PHE A 24 -13.72 -0.35 23.90
CA PHE A 24 -14.64 -1.35 24.45
C PHE A 24 -14.18 -1.93 25.80
N ALA A 25 -12.90 -1.82 26.16
CA ALA A 25 -12.41 -2.20 27.47
C ALA A 25 -12.72 -1.15 28.55
N ASN A 26 -12.67 0.15 28.20
CA ASN A 26 -13.00 1.24 29.12
C ASN A 26 -13.54 2.48 28.36
N PRO A 27 -14.85 2.49 27.99
CA PRO A 27 -15.43 3.54 27.17
C PRO A 27 -15.33 4.92 27.81
N GLN A 28 -15.48 5.00 29.14
CA GLN A 28 -15.46 6.26 29.89
C GLN A 28 -14.09 6.93 29.85
N ALA A 29 -13.02 6.18 30.14
CA ALA A 29 -11.67 6.73 30.07
C ALA A 29 -11.32 7.21 28.65
N VAL A 30 -11.63 6.41 27.63
CA VAL A 30 -11.32 6.74 26.24
C VAL A 30 -12.20 7.86 25.69
N GLY A 31 -13.47 7.94 26.12
CA GLY A 31 -14.38 8.99 25.72
C GLY A 31 -13.94 10.38 26.19
N VAL A 32 -13.43 10.47 27.42
CA VAL A 32 -12.87 11.71 27.98
C VAL A 32 -11.65 12.20 27.20
N GLU A 33 -10.78 11.29 26.72
CA GLU A 33 -9.64 11.64 25.86
C GLU A 33 -10.06 12.39 24.58
N PHE A 34 -11.31 12.19 24.13
CA PHE A 34 -11.88 12.79 22.92
C PHE A 34 -12.88 13.91 23.22
N GLY A 35 -13.03 14.29 24.50
CA GLY A 35 -13.94 15.35 24.92
C GLY A 35 -15.42 14.99 24.75
N LEU A 36 -15.77 13.71 24.81
CA LEU A 36 -17.16 13.26 24.85
C LEU A 36 -17.74 13.48 26.24
N SER A 37 -19.03 13.81 26.29
CA SER A 37 -19.83 13.78 27.51
C SER A 37 -20.22 12.35 27.91
N ASP A 38 -20.53 12.14 29.19
CA ASP A 38 -20.92 10.82 29.72
C ASP A 38 -22.07 10.19 28.93
N ASP A 39 -23.07 10.99 28.53
CA ASP A 39 -24.20 10.55 27.71
C ASP A 39 -23.77 10.08 26.31
N GLU A 40 -22.85 10.80 25.66
CA GLU A 40 -22.31 10.44 24.33
C GLU A 40 -21.47 9.16 24.40
N VAL A 41 -20.70 8.99 25.48
CA VAL A 41 -19.94 7.77 25.72
C VAL A 41 -20.87 6.59 25.94
N GLN A 42 -21.92 6.77 26.74
CA GLN A 42 -22.89 5.72 27.03
C GLN A 42 -23.60 5.26 25.76
N GLN A 43 -24.05 6.19 24.92
CA GLN A 43 -24.65 5.87 23.61
C GLN A 43 -23.70 5.10 22.69
N LEU A 44 -22.42 5.47 22.65
CA LEU A 44 -21.43 4.75 21.84
C LEU A 44 -21.05 3.38 22.43
N ALA A 45 -21.09 3.23 23.75
CA ALA A 45 -20.82 1.98 24.44
C ALA A 45 -21.97 0.97 24.29
N GLU A 46 -23.20 1.44 24.06
CA GLU A 46 -24.37 0.60 23.74
C GLU A 46 -24.26 -0.03 22.34
N VAL A 47 -23.44 0.52 21.44
CA VAL A 47 -23.19 -0.08 20.13
C VAL A 47 -22.50 -1.44 20.29
N SER A 48 -23.03 -2.46 19.62
CA SER A 48 -22.46 -3.81 19.67
C SER A 48 -21.03 -3.85 19.18
N SER A 49 -20.10 -4.27 20.04
CA SER A 49 -18.69 -4.47 19.69
C SER A 49 -18.52 -5.47 18.54
N GLN A 50 -19.42 -6.45 18.43
CA GLN A 50 -19.44 -7.42 17.34
C GLN A 50 -19.79 -6.75 16.01
N GLU A 51 -20.81 -5.89 15.98
CA GLU A 51 -21.21 -5.17 14.76
C GLU A 51 -20.12 -4.21 14.30
N VAL A 52 -19.49 -3.50 15.23
CA VAL A 52 -18.34 -2.62 14.93
C VAL A 52 -17.19 -3.43 14.34
N ASN A 53 -16.89 -4.62 14.89
CA ASN A 53 -15.85 -5.50 14.35
C ASN A 53 -16.19 -6.01 12.94
N ILE A 54 -17.43 -6.40 12.68
CA ILE A 54 -17.89 -6.82 11.34
C ILE A 54 -17.69 -5.67 10.34
N PHE A 55 -18.12 -4.46 10.70
CA PHE A 55 -17.98 -3.31 9.83
C PHE A 55 -16.52 -2.93 9.58
N ALA A 56 -15.68 -2.90 10.63
CA ALA A 56 -14.25 -2.63 10.51
C ALA A 56 -13.56 -3.65 9.57
N ASN A 57 -13.92 -4.93 9.68
CA ASN A 57 -13.42 -5.97 8.78
C ASN A 57 -13.88 -5.75 7.34
N SER A 58 -15.14 -5.34 7.12
CA SER A 58 -15.65 -5.04 5.78
C SER A 58 -14.87 -3.88 5.12
N LEU A 59 -14.49 -2.86 5.90
CA LEU A 59 -13.67 -1.75 5.41
C LEU A 59 -12.26 -2.20 5.03
N LYS A 60 -11.63 -3.06 5.83
CA LYS A 60 -10.32 -3.66 5.50
C LYS A 60 -10.40 -4.48 4.22
N TRP A 61 -11.45 -5.27 4.03
CA TRP A 61 -11.68 -6.02 2.77
C TRP A 61 -11.87 -5.11 1.57
N LYS A 62 -12.66 -4.04 1.70
CA LYS A 62 -12.84 -3.04 0.64
C LYS A 62 -11.49 -2.43 0.26
N ARG A 63 -10.70 -2.01 1.25
CA ARG A 63 -9.36 -1.46 1.07
C ARG A 63 -8.42 -2.43 0.35
N LEU A 64 -8.45 -3.72 0.71
CA LEU A 64 -7.71 -4.77 0.01
C LEU A 64 -8.12 -4.87 -1.46
N GLY A 65 -9.42 -4.81 -1.76
CA GLY A 65 -9.93 -4.80 -3.13
C GLY A 65 -9.33 -3.66 -3.96
N GLU A 66 -9.42 -2.42 -3.46
CA GLU A 66 -8.87 -1.24 -4.13
C GLU A 66 -7.36 -1.36 -4.40
N ILE A 67 -6.60 -1.88 -3.43
CA ILE A 67 -5.15 -2.04 -3.58
C ILE A 67 -4.79 -3.13 -4.60
N ARG A 68 -5.57 -4.22 -4.69
CA ARG A 68 -5.35 -5.25 -5.72
C ARG A 68 -5.49 -4.70 -7.13
N GLU A 69 -6.46 -3.82 -7.36
CA GLU A 69 -6.64 -3.17 -8.66
C GLU A 69 -5.46 -2.25 -9.02
N LEU A 70 -4.80 -1.67 -8.01
CA LEU A 70 -3.65 -0.78 -8.20
C LEU A 70 -2.30 -1.51 -8.29
N LEU A 71 -2.22 -2.75 -7.78
CA LEU A 71 -1.02 -3.60 -7.82
C LEU A 71 -1.36 -4.99 -8.40
N PRO A 72 -1.94 -5.06 -9.62
CA PRO A 72 -2.57 -6.27 -10.13
C PRO A 72 -1.59 -7.41 -10.39
N ARG A 73 -0.39 -7.13 -10.88
CA ARG A 73 0.61 -8.18 -11.16
C ARG A 73 1.18 -8.73 -9.87
N THR A 74 1.48 -7.86 -8.91
CA THR A 74 1.93 -8.25 -7.56
C THR A 74 0.87 -9.11 -6.87
N ALA A 75 -0.40 -8.67 -6.90
CA ALA A 75 -1.51 -9.42 -6.32
C ALA A 75 -1.68 -10.81 -6.95
N LYS A 76 -1.58 -10.87 -8.29
CA LYS A 76 -1.67 -12.13 -9.03
C LYS A 76 -0.56 -13.11 -8.66
N VAL A 77 0.68 -12.65 -8.57
CA VAL A 77 1.84 -13.48 -8.26
C VAL A 77 1.81 -13.99 -6.82
N LEU A 78 1.52 -13.11 -5.85
CA LEU A 78 1.56 -13.47 -4.44
C LEU A 78 0.31 -14.22 -3.97
N GLY A 79 -0.81 -14.13 -4.69
CA GLY A 79 -2.04 -14.83 -4.36
C GLY A 79 -2.46 -14.59 -2.91
N LYS A 80 -2.59 -15.67 -2.12
CA LYS A 80 -2.97 -15.59 -0.70
C LYS A 80 -1.96 -14.82 0.15
N ASN A 81 -0.67 -14.86 -0.17
CA ASN A 81 0.37 -14.14 0.57
C ASN A 81 0.19 -12.62 0.48
N PHE A 82 -0.39 -12.12 -0.63
CA PHE A 82 -0.74 -10.71 -0.76
C PHE A 82 -1.70 -10.27 0.34
N ASN A 83 -2.70 -11.11 0.66
CA ASN A 83 -3.70 -10.80 1.69
C ASN A 83 -3.04 -10.79 3.05
N THR A 84 -2.24 -11.82 3.36
CA THR A 84 -1.53 -11.94 4.64
C THR A 84 -0.65 -10.71 4.89
N LEU A 85 0.11 -10.28 3.88
CA LEU A 85 0.94 -9.08 3.96
C LEU A 85 0.08 -7.82 4.14
N PHE A 86 -1.04 -7.72 3.41
CA PHE A 86 -1.95 -6.59 3.55
C PHE A 86 -2.57 -6.51 4.95
N TRP A 87 -2.99 -7.63 5.54
CA TRP A 87 -3.54 -7.65 6.90
C TRP A 87 -2.52 -7.13 7.91
N ARG A 88 -1.28 -7.63 7.86
CA ARG A 88 -0.18 -7.16 8.73
C ARG A 88 0.08 -5.66 8.56
N TYR A 89 0.10 -5.19 7.32
CA TYR A 89 0.24 -3.77 7.02
C TYR A 89 -0.93 -2.93 7.54
N ALA A 90 -2.17 -3.39 7.35
CA ALA A 90 -3.38 -2.66 7.71
C ALA A 90 -3.57 -2.51 9.23
N GLU A 91 -2.94 -3.34 10.06
CA GLU A 91 -2.92 -3.14 11.51
C GLU A 91 -2.07 -1.93 11.94
N THR A 92 -1.08 -1.53 11.14
CA THR A 92 -0.10 -0.50 11.53
C THR A 92 -0.22 0.80 10.71
N TYR A 93 -1.07 0.82 9.70
CA TYR A 93 -1.22 1.97 8.81
C TYR A 93 -2.67 2.23 8.43
N LEU A 94 -3.09 3.48 8.69
CA LEU A 94 -4.40 4.01 8.33
C LEU A 94 -4.25 5.08 7.24
N PRO A 95 -4.86 4.88 6.05
CA PRO A 95 -4.74 5.84 4.97
C PRO A 95 -5.63 7.06 5.23
N THR A 96 -5.08 8.26 5.04
CA THR A 96 -5.77 9.54 5.23
C THR A 96 -5.82 10.37 3.93
N GLY A 97 -6.76 11.31 3.84
CA GLY A 97 -6.86 12.28 2.74
C GLY A 97 -7.67 11.87 1.50
N ILE A 98 -7.71 12.77 0.50
CA ILE A 98 -8.61 12.72 -0.68
C ILE A 98 -8.17 11.68 -1.73
N LYS A 99 -6.86 11.38 -1.83
CA LYS A 99 -6.29 10.38 -2.77
C LYS A 99 -5.88 9.08 -2.05
N LYS A 100 -6.61 8.73 -0.99
CA LYS A 100 -6.22 7.69 -0.04
C LYS A 100 -5.82 6.36 -0.70
N HIS A 101 -6.58 5.85 -1.68
CA HIS A 101 -6.31 4.53 -2.26
C HIS A 101 -4.96 4.42 -2.97
N ARG A 102 -4.55 5.45 -3.71
CA ARG A 102 -3.24 5.45 -4.39
C ARG A 102 -2.10 5.57 -3.39
N HIS A 103 -2.21 6.49 -2.43
CA HIS A 103 -1.19 6.66 -1.39
C HIS A 103 -1.06 5.41 -0.53
N ASP A 104 -2.19 4.77 -0.24
CA ASP A 104 -2.27 3.49 0.47
C ASP A 104 -1.58 2.37 -0.32
N ALA A 105 -1.85 2.24 -1.62
CA ALA A 105 -1.15 1.26 -2.46
C ALA A 105 0.37 1.53 -2.52
N ILE A 106 0.81 2.79 -2.60
CA ILE A 106 2.23 3.16 -2.56
C ILE A 106 2.86 2.82 -1.20
N ALA A 107 2.18 3.13 -0.11
CA ALA A 107 2.62 2.82 1.25
C ALA A 107 2.70 1.31 1.48
N PHE A 108 1.70 0.55 1.01
CA PHE A 108 1.72 -0.91 1.04
C PHE A 108 2.85 -1.49 0.20
N ALA A 109 3.11 -0.95 -0.99
CA ALA A 109 4.24 -1.36 -1.82
C ALA A 109 5.58 -1.09 -1.12
N ASN A 110 5.72 0.04 -0.42
CA ASN A 110 6.91 0.32 0.41
C ASN A 110 7.06 -0.70 1.56
N PHE A 111 5.96 -1.06 2.22
CA PHE A 111 5.95 -2.13 3.23
C PHE A 111 6.44 -3.45 2.63
N MET A 112 5.87 -3.90 1.50
CA MET A 112 6.27 -5.15 0.84
C MET A 112 7.75 -5.15 0.40
N ILE A 113 8.28 -4.02 -0.07
CA ILE A 113 9.71 -3.91 -0.43
C ILE A 113 10.61 -4.13 0.80
N LYS A 114 10.23 -3.56 1.95
CA LYS A 114 10.97 -3.76 3.22
C LYS A 114 10.90 -5.21 3.67
N VAL A 115 9.71 -5.82 3.61
CA VAL A 115 9.52 -7.24 3.95
C VAL A 115 10.32 -8.13 3.01
N ALA A 116 10.34 -7.87 1.70
CA ALA A 116 11.13 -8.63 0.74
C ALA A 116 12.64 -8.56 1.02
N GLN A 117 13.13 -7.45 1.57
CA GLN A 117 14.54 -7.28 1.94
C GLN A 117 14.90 -7.97 3.26
N ASN A 118 13.99 -8.00 4.23
CA ASN A 118 14.26 -8.46 5.58
C ASN A 118 13.85 -9.92 5.84
N GLU A 119 12.81 -10.40 5.15
CA GLU A 119 12.16 -11.68 5.41
C GLU A 119 12.27 -12.66 4.21
N ASN A 120 13.06 -12.32 3.18
CA ASN A 120 13.28 -13.13 1.96
C ASN A 120 11.96 -13.67 1.36
N LEU A 121 11.09 -12.76 0.93
CA LEU A 121 9.84 -13.15 0.26
C LEU A 121 10.12 -13.87 -1.06
N GLU A 122 9.53 -15.05 -1.22
CA GLU A 122 9.48 -15.75 -2.50
C GLU A 122 8.32 -15.25 -3.37
N PRO A 123 8.51 -15.11 -4.69
CA PRO A 123 9.77 -15.32 -5.43
C PRO A 123 10.79 -14.19 -5.22
N ALA A 124 12.10 -14.47 -5.31
CA ALA A 124 13.18 -13.47 -5.10
C ALA A 124 13.07 -12.17 -5.94
N TRP A 125 12.37 -12.20 -7.08
CA TRP A 125 12.13 -11.04 -7.95
C TRP A 125 10.90 -10.20 -7.54
N ILE A 126 10.17 -10.59 -6.51
CA ILE A 126 8.93 -9.91 -6.09
C ILE A 126 9.18 -8.46 -5.71
N GLY A 127 10.29 -8.18 -5.04
CA GLY A 127 10.67 -6.82 -4.66
C GLY A 127 10.80 -5.89 -5.88
N ASP A 128 11.28 -6.40 -7.01
CA ASP A 128 11.40 -5.64 -8.25
C ASP A 128 10.05 -5.46 -8.95
N LEU A 129 9.19 -6.48 -8.94
CA LEU A 129 7.83 -6.35 -9.46
C LEU A 129 7.05 -5.28 -8.69
N VAL A 130 7.14 -5.28 -7.36
CA VAL A 130 6.49 -4.29 -6.48
C VAL A 130 7.05 -2.88 -6.74
N ARG A 131 8.38 -2.74 -6.88
CA ARG A 131 9.00 -1.45 -7.22
C ARG A 131 8.51 -0.89 -8.54
N TYR A 132 8.34 -1.76 -9.54
CA TYR A 132 7.86 -1.38 -10.85
C TYR A 132 6.42 -0.86 -10.81
N GLU A 133 5.47 -1.62 -10.24
CA GLU A 133 4.08 -1.18 -10.14
C GLU A 133 3.95 0.07 -9.26
N LYS A 134 4.71 0.17 -8.17
CA LYS A 134 4.76 1.38 -7.33
C LYS A 134 5.22 2.62 -8.11
N THR A 135 6.25 2.46 -8.94
CA THR A 135 6.78 3.56 -9.75
C THR A 135 5.73 4.00 -10.77
N TRP A 136 5.03 3.05 -11.38
CA TRP A 136 3.88 3.32 -12.24
C TRP A 136 2.82 4.17 -11.53
N LEU A 137 2.39 3.77 -10.32
CA LEU A 137 1.41 4.54 -9.52
C LEU A 137 1.87 5.97 -9.22
N SER A 138 3.16 6.16 -8.95
CA SER A 138 3.74 7.46 -8.61
C SER A 138 3.80 8.43 -9.80
N THR A 139 3.70 7.94 -11.03
CA THR A 139 3.73 8.78 -12.25
C THR A 139 2.37 9.40 -12.60
N TYR A 140 1.27 8.93 -11.99
CA TYR A 140 -0.08 9.45 -12.28
C TYR A 140 -0.45 10.72 -11.50
N GLU A 141 0.37 11.16 -10.57
CA GLU A 141 0.10 12.37 -9.79
C GLU A 141 0.64 13.66 -10.44
N PRO A 142 1.90 13.72 -10.87
CA PRO A 142 2.44 14.94 -11.46
C PRO A 142 2.00 15.13 -12.92
N GLY A 143 1.75 16.38 -13.31
CA GLY A 143 1.52 16.76 -14.70
C GLY A 143 2.75 16.55 -15.59
N VAL A 144 3.96 16.68 -15.03
CA VAL A 144 5.24 16.43 -15.71
C VAL A 144 6.07 15.50 -14.84
N CYS A 145 6.61 14.42 -15.41
CA CYS A 145 7.45 13.51 -14.64
C CYS A 145 8.57 12.88 -15.45
N LEU A 146 9.64 12.55 -14.75
CA LEU A 146 10.68 11.65 -15.19
C LEU A 146 11.03 10.75 -13.99
N LYS A 147 10.88 9.43 -14.15
CA LYS A 147 11.15 8.44 -13.10
C LYS A 147 11.99 7.31 -13.67
N PHE A 148 12.91 6.83 -12.85
CA PHE A 148 13.81 5.72 -13.16
C PHE A 148 13.62 4.64 -12.11
N CYS A 149 13.65 3.38 -12.54
CA CYS A 149 13.62 2.23 -11.64
C CYS A 149 14.65 1.19 -12.11
N TRP A 150 15.67 0.98 -11.30
CA TRP A 150 16.65 -0.09 -11.48
C TRP A 150 16.12 -1.39 -10.91
N LEU A 151 16.09 -2.41 -11.75
CA LEU A 151 15.56 -3.74 -11.47
C LEU A 151 16.68 -4.75 -11.66
N ARG A 152 16.80 -5.71 -10.75
CA ARG A 152 17.73 -6.84 -10.81
C ARG A 152 17.21 -7.95 -11.73
N TYR A 153 15.89 -8.02 -11.91
CA TYR A 153 15.23 -9.03 -12.72
C TYR A 153 14.47 -8.44 -13.92
N ALA A 154 14.38 -9.20 -15.01
CA ALA A 154 13.63 -8.87 -16.22
C ALA A 154 12.11 -9.10 -16.02
N ILE A 155 11.51 -8.36 -15.08
CA ILE A 155 10.10 -8.49 -14.66
C ILE A 155 9.07 -8.28 -15.77
N HIS A 156 9.47 -7.78 -16.94
CA HIS A 156 8.57 -7.52 -18.07
C HIS A 156 8.53 -8.67 -19.08
N ARG A 157 9.42 -9.65 -18.94
CA ARG A 157 9.61 -10.71 -19.93
C ARG A 157 9.51 -12.09 -19.30
N ASP A 158 10.56 -12.52 -18.62
CA ASP A 158 10.75 -13.90 -18.15
C ASP A 158 11.16 -13.98 -16.67
N PHE A 159 11.26 -12.84 -15.97
CA PHE A 159 11.70 -12.75 -14.57
C PHE A 159 13.13 -13.31 -14.33
N THR A 160 13.95 -13.41 -15.38
CA THR A 160 15.36 -13.83 -15.25
C THR A 160 16.20 -12.76 -14.55
N ALA A 161 17.27 -13.18 -13.87
CA ALA A 161 18.21 -12.30 -13.17
C ALA A 161 19.07 -11.49 -14.16
N LYS A 162 18.43 -10.51 -14.81
CA LYS A 162 19.03 -9.61 -15.79
C LYS A 162 18.76 -8.17 -15.37
N PRO A 163 19.79 -7.41 -14.97
CA PRO A 163 19.64 -6.01 -14.62
C PRO A 163 18.95 -5.23 -15.74
N THR A 164 17.98 -4.43 -15.36
CA THR A 164 17.09 -3.73 -16.30
C THR A 164 16.77 -2.36 -15.75
N LEU A 165 16.76 -1.34 -16.61
CA LEU A 165 16.34 0.01 -16.26
C LEU A 165 14.98 0.32 -16.88
N ALA A 166 13.98 0.57 -16.05
CA ALA A 166 12.68 1.07 -16.50
C ALA A 166 12.62 2.59 -16.34
N ILE A 167 12.12 3.27 -17.36
CA ILE A 167 12.04 4.74 -17.42
C ILE A 167 10.61 5.14 -17.78
N TRP A 168 10.05 6.06 -17.01
CA TRP A 168 8.75 6.68 -17.24
C TRP A 168 8.91 8.17 -17.43
N TRP A 169 8.23 8.72 -18.44
CA TRP A 169 8.26 10.16 -18.64
C TRP A 169 6.96 10.72 -19.21
N ARG A 170 6.68 11.96 -18.83
CA ARG A 170 5.57 12.79 -19.31
C ARG A 170 6.04 14.23 -19.34
N TRP A 171 5.97 14.89 -20.50
CA TRP A 171 6.50 16.25 -20.69
C TRP A 171 5.48 17.35 -20.39
N SER A 172 4.18 17.03 -20.42
CA SER A 172 3.10 17.97 -20.07
C SER A 172 1.90 17.24 -19.46
N GLY A 173 1.10 17.94 -18.66
CA GLY A 173 -0.08 17.35 -18.00
C GLY A 173 -1.16 16.83 -18.96
N ARG A 174 -1.10 17.24 -20.23
CA ARG A 174 -1.99 16.79 -21.31
C ARG A 174 -1.42 15.64 -22.15
N SER A 175 -0.13 15.32 -21.98
CA SER A 175 0.54 14.26 -22.75
C SER A 175 0.37 12.88 -22.11
N GLN A 176 0.32 11.84 -22.94
CA GLN A 176 0.32 10.46 -22.46
C GLN A 176 1.63 10.13 -21.74
N LEU A 177 1.54 9.33 -20.68
CA LEU A 177 2.72 8.76 -20.03
C LEU A 177 3.42 7.81 -21.00
N ARG A 178 4.70 8.02 -21.23
CA ARG A 178 5.54 7.09 -21.98
C ARG A 178 6.38 6.26 -21.02
N HIS A 179 6.68 5.04 -21.44
CA HIS A 179 7.44 4.07 -20.66
C HIS A 179 8.31 3.23 -21.59
N ILE A 180 9.57 3.04 -21.21
CA ILE A 180 10.50 2.15 -21.90
C ILE A 180 11.28 1.33 -20.88
N ILE A 181 11.67 0.14 -21.29
CA ILE A 181 12.52 -0.76 -20.53
C ILE A 181 13.78 -1.01 -21.33
N LEU A 182 14.92 -0.70 -20.72
CA LEU A 182 16.25 -0.89 -21.29
C LEU A 182 16.91 -2.06 -20.57
N PRO A 183 17.20 -3.19 -21.26
CA PRO A 183 18.04 -4.22 -20.67
C PRO A 183 19.44 -3.63 -20.45
N HIS A 184 20.11 -4.03 -19.37
CA HIS A 184 21.52 -3.71 -19.21
C HIS A 184 22.29 -4.30 -20.39
N ALA A 185 22.96 -3.47 -21.17
CA ALA A 185 23.82 -3.94 -22.25
C ALA A 185 24.91 -4.82 -21.63
N GLU A 186 24.94 -6.10 -21.99
CA GLU A 186 26.12 -6.92 -21.71
C GLU A 186 27.29 -6.23 -22.41
N ALA A 187 28.27 -5.75 -21.63
CA ALA A 187 29.52 -5.27 -22.19
C ALA A 187 30.07 -6.42 -23.04
N ARG A 188 30.11 -6.25 -24.37
CA ARG A 188 30.79 -7.18 -25.26
C ARG A 188 32.19 -7.35 -24.71
N ARG A 189 32.50 -8.51 -24.11
CA ARG A 189 33.90 -8.93 -23.99
C ARG A 189 34.37 -9.09 -25.42
N VAL A 190 35.08 -8.10 -25.93
CA VAL A 190 35.93 -8.26 -27.10
C VAL A 190 36.98 -9.27 -26.66
N SER A 191 36.75 -10.55 -26.97
CA SER A 191 37.79 -11.56 -26.98
C SER A 191 38.70 -11.25 -28.17
N GLY A 192 39.56 -10.25 -28.00
CA GLY A 192 40.74 -10.11 -28.83
C GLY A 192 41.73 -11.18 -28.36
N VAL A 193 41.67 -12.35 -28.99
CA VAL A 193 42.84 -13.23 -29.04
C VAL A 193 43.76 -12.58 -30.06
N VAL A 194 44.87 -12.06 -29.54
CA VAL A 194 46.04 -11.63 -30.31
C VAL A 194 46.70 -12.90 -30.83
N ASP A 195 47.08 -12.87 -32.11
CA ASP A 195 47.85 -13.91 -32.80
C ASP A 195 49.16 -14.29 -32.07
#